data_AF-A0AAV0XA91-F1
#
_entry.id   AF-A0AAV0XA91-F1
#
_cell.length_a   1.000
_cell.length_b   1.000
_cell.length_c   1.000
_cell.angle_alpha   90.00
_cell.angle_beta   90.00
_cell.angle_gamma   90.00
#
_symmetry.space_group_name_H-M   'P 1'
#
loop_
_entity.id
_entity.type
_entity.pdbx_description
1 polymer ?
#
loop_
_entity_poly.entity_id
_entity_poly.type
_entity_poly.pdbx_seq_one_letter_code
_entity_poly.pdbx_strand_id
1 'polypeptide(L)'
;MLTEKCYVCEVHFKENDILIYDETILNDGTVNKIKRIRPTLKAGAVPSIFPNLPFYLTEHTIKRKPPLERSINSDKKSQAYLNTVENSNEEFSFQYLKENLNLLEKPDNKWMFGLTDEEVVLAIWKVDLKKK
;
A
#
# COMPACT_ATOMS: atom_id res chain seq x y z
N MET A 1 -11.06 -19.68 -6.35
CA MET A 1 -10.18 -19.46 -7.52
C MET A 1 -11.05 -19.27 -8.75
N LEU A 2 -10.69 -18.35 -9.65
CA LEU A 2 -11.40 -18.18 -10.92
C LEU A 2 -10.99 -19.33 -11.88
N THR A 3 -11.94 -19.80 -12.68
CA THR A 3 -11.74 -20.85 -13.69
C THR A 3 -12.28 -20.39 -15.04
N GLU A 4 -12.03 -21.12 -16.11
CA GLU A 4 -12.52 -20.81 -17.46
C GLU A 4 -14.06 -20.84 -17.57
N LYS A 5 -14.74 -21.47 -16.60
CA LYS A 5 -16.21 -21.49 -16.52
C LYS A 5 -16.78 -20.26 -15.82
N CYS A 6 -15.94 -19.42 -15.22
CA CYS A 6 -16.35 -18.17 -14.60
C CYS A 6 -16.47 -17.09 -15.67
N TYR A 7 -17.59 -16.39 -15.66
CA TYR A 7 -17.86 -15.28 -16.57
C TYR A 7 -18.32 -14.06 -15.79
N VAL A 8 -18.19 -12.90 -16.42
CA VAL A 8 -18.58 -11.61 -15.86
C VAL A 8 -19.54 -10.95 -16.84
N CYS A 9 -20.62 -10.36 -16.34
CA CYS A 9 -21.62 -9.68 -17.16
C CYS A 9 -21.05 -8.39 -17.80
N GLU A 10 -21.66 -7.95 -18.90
CA GLU A 10 -21.22 -6.77 -19.66
C GLU A 10 -21.15 -5.48 -18.81
N VAL A 11 -21.97 -5.36 -17.77
CA VAL A 11 -22.03 -4.22 -16.84
C VAL A 11 -20.71 -3.93 -16.12
N HIS A 12 -19.79 -4.87 -16.14
CA HIS A 12 -18.46 -4.73 -15.52
C HIS A 12 -17.40 -4.16 -16.47
N PHE A 13 -17.74 -3.97 -17.74
CA PHE A 13 -16.88 -3.42 -18.78
C PHE A 13 -17.32 -2.00 -19.14
N LYS A 14 -16.41 -1.19 -19.68
CA LYS A 14 -16.76 0.12 -20.24
C LYS A 14 -17.49 -0.09 -21.57
N GLU A 15 -18.41 0.81 -21.91
CA GLU A 15 -19.14 0.74 -23.20
C GLU A 15 -18.19 0.69 -24.40
N ASN A 16 -17.08 1.44 -24.34
CA ASN A 16 -16.05 1.45 -25.37
C ASN A 16 -15.33 0.11 -25.56
N ASP A 17 -15.39 -0.80 -24.59
CA ASP A 17 -14.76 -2.11 -24.67
C ASP A 17 -15.70 -3.18 -25.24
N ILE A 18 -16.98 -2.85 -25.43
CA ILE A 18 -18.01 -3.75 -25.95
C ILE A 18 -18.25 -3.44 -27.44
N LEU A 19 -18.04 -4.43 -28.30
CA LEU A 19 -18.32 -4.38 -29.73
C LEU A 19 -19.79 -4.73 -29.98
N ILE A 20 -20.61 -3.71 -30.16
CA ILE A 20 -22.05 -3.82 -30.45
C ILE A 20 -22.34 -3.70 -31.95
N TYR A 21 -21.44 -3.08 -32.72
CA TYR A 21 -21.61 -2.82 -34.14
C TYR A 21 -20.38 -3.29 -34.93
N ASP A 22 -20.61 -3.81 -36.12
CA ASP A 22 -19.60 -3.95 -37.16
C ASP A 22 -19.62 -2.72 -38.05
N GLU A 23 -18.46 -2.10 -38.24
CA GLU A 23 -18.30 -0.91 -39.06
C GLU A 23 -17.60 -1.30 -40.36
N THR A 24 -18.19 -0.92 -41.49
CA THR A 24 -17.61 -1.09 -42.82
C THR A 24 -17.57 0.25 -43.53
N ILE A 25 -16.41 0.60 -44.08
CA ILE A 25 -16.23 1.83 -44.84
C ILE A 25 -16.64 1.52 -46.28
N LEU A 26 -17.64 2.24 -46.77
CA LEU A 26 -18.10 2.17 -48.15
C LEU A 26 -17.16 2.97 -49.08
N ASN A 27 -17.29 2.75 -50.38
CA ASN A 27 -16.40 3.36 -51.39
C ASN A 27 -16.51 4.90 -51.45
N ASP A 28 -17.60 5.46 -50.96
CA ASP A 28 -17.87 6.90 -50.82
C ASP A 28 -17.30 7.50 -49.53
N GLY A 29 -16.67 6.69 -48.68
CA GLY A 29 -16.16 7.09 -47.37
C GLY A 29 -17.21 7.06 -46.25
N THR A 30 -18.46 6.68 -46.55
CA THR A 30 -19.51 6.55 -45.55
C THR A 30 -19.28 5.32 -44.68
N VAL A 31 -19.44 5.46 -43.36
CA VAL A 31 -19.34 4.33 -42.43
C VAL A 31 -20.71 3.67 -42.28
N ASN A 32 -20.84 2.46 -42.81
CA ASN A 32 -22.00 1.61 -42.60
C ASN A 32 -21.85 0.82 -41.30
N LYS A 33 -22.84 0.91 -40.40
CA LYS A 33 -22.84 0.22 -39.10
C LYS A 33 -23.93 -0.85 -39.06
N ILE A 34 -23.53 -2.10 -38.85
CA ILE A 34 -24.44 -3.23 -38.70
C ILE A 34 -24.44 -3.67 -37.25
N LYS A 35 -25.62 -3.68 -36.61
CA LYS A 35 -25.75 -4.11 -35.21
C LYS A 35 -25.52 -5.61 -35.09
N ARG A 36 -24.66 -6.01 -34.16
CA ARG A 36 -24.41 -7.43 -33.86
C ARG A 36 -25.58 -8.03 -33.10
N ILE A 37 -25.90 -9.29 -33.40
CA ILE A 37 -26.88 -10.08 -32.65
C ILE A 37 -26.32 -10.44 -31.26
N ARG A 38 -25.02 -10.72 -31.19
CA ARG A 38 -24.29 -11.01 -29.94
C ARG A 38 -23.14 -10.02 -29.80
N PRO A 39 -23.22 -9.08 -28.84
CA PRO A 39 -22.11 -8.23 -28.50
C PRO A 39 -20.90 -9.07 -28.10
N THR A 40 -19.69 -8.62 -28.41
CA THR A 40 -18.45 -9.27 -27.97
C THR A 40 -17.53 -8.24 -27.36
N LEU A 41 -16.57 -8.67 -26.55
CA LEU A 41 -15.54 -7.77 -26.04
C LEU A 41 -14.49 -7.47 -27.11
N LYS A 42 -13.88 -6.28 -27.03
CA LYS A 42 -12.65 -5.97 -27.75
C LYS A 42 -11.50 -6.86 -27.24
N ALA A 43 -10.53 -7.12 -28.12
CA ALA A 43 -9.32 -7.82 -27.71
C ALA A 43 -8.60 -7.05 -26.60
N GLY A 44 -8.28 -7.72 -25.50
CA GLY A 44 -7.62 -7.11 -24.35
C GLY A 44 -8.54 -6.30 -23.42
N ALA A 45 -9.86 -6.30 -23.66
CA ALA A 45 -10.80 -5.70 -22.73
C ALA A 45 -10.72 -6.37 -21.35
N VAL A 46 -10.59 -5.58 -20.30
CA VAL A 46 -10.54 -6.04 -18.91
C VAL A 46 -11.73 -5.46 -18.14
N PRO A 47 -12.40 -6.24 -17.28
CA PRO A 47 -13.45 -5.70 -16.44
C PRO A 47 -12.84 -4.67 -15.48
N SER A 48 -13.44 -3.50 -15.39
CA SER A 48 -12.95 -2.39 -14.56
C SER A 48 -14.01 -1.81 -13.64
N ILE A 49 -15.28 -2.14 -13.83
CA ILE A 49 -16.39 -1.65 -13.03
C ILE A 49 -16.74 -2.73 -12.03
N PHE A 50 -16.34 -2.55 -10.78
CA PHE A 50 -16.65 -3.47 -9.69
C PHE A 50 -17.35 -2.68 -8.57
N PRO A 51 -18.64 -2.92 -8.31
CA PRO A 51 -19.33 -2.25 -7.22
C PRO A 51 -18.78 -2.74 -5.87
N ASN A 52 -18.84 -1.88 -4.87
CA ASN A 52 -18.46 -2.20 -3.48
C ASN A 52 -16.99 -2.59 -3.30
N LEU A 53 -16.07 -1.97 -4.05
CA LEU A 53 -14.65 -2.11 -3.76
C LEU A 53 -14.35 -1.63 -2.34
N PRO A 54 -13.52 -2.36 -1.58
CA PRO A 54 -13.00 -1.86 -0.33
C PRO A 54 -12.34 -0.49 -0.54
N PHE A 55 -12.47 0.38 0.47
CA PHE A 55 -11.90 1.73 0.39
C PHE A 55 -10.40 1.71 0.05
N TYR A 56 -9.64 0.72 0.49
CA TYR A 56 -8.21 0.66 0.17
C TYR A 56 -7.88 0.26 -1.29
N LEU A 57 -8.84 -0.27 -2.06
CA LEU A 57 -8.67 -0.67 -3.47
C LEU A 57 -9.28 0.30 -4.48
N THR A 58 -10.03 1.29 -4.00
CA THR A 58 -10.54 2.35 -4.87
C THR A 58 -9.40 3.33 -5.13
N GLU A 59 -9.16 3.70 -6.39
CA GLU A 59 -8.20 4.73 -6.74
C GLU A 59 -8.70 6.07 -6.23
N HIS A 60 -8.31 6.44 -5.01
CA HIS A 60 -8.53 7.79 -4.52
C HIS A 60 -7.34 8.62 -4.95
N THR A 61 -7.59 9.71 -5.67
CA THR A 61 -6.63 10.81 -5.79
C THR A 61 -6.55 11.56 -4.46
N ILE A 62 -6.23 10.87 -3.36
CA ILE A 62 -5.88 11.53 -2.11
C ILE A 62 -4.52 12.17 -2.37
N LYS A 63 -4.54 13.45 -2.69
CA LYS A 63 -3.34 14.28 -2.68
C LYS A 63 -2.81 14.23 -1.26
N ARG A 64 -1.75 13.45 -1.02
CA ARG A 64 -1.04 13.49 0.26
C ARG A 64 -0.59 14.92 0.47
N LYS A 65 -0.79 15.46 1.67
CA LYS A 65 -0.12 16.71 2.04
C LYS A 65 1.38 16.50 1.82
N PRO A 66 2.12 17.49 1.29
CA PRO A 66 3.56 17.40 1.26
C PRO A 66 4.06 17.12 2.69
N PRO A 67 5.18 16.38 2.85
CA PRO A 67 5.79 16.21 4.16
C PRO A 67 5.87 17.58 4.83
N LEU A 68 5.30 17.69 6.03
CA LEU A 68 5.50 18.89 6.83
C LEU A 68 7.00 18.93 7.13
N GLU A 69 7.69 20.01 6.77
CA GLU A 69 9.06 20.22 7.23
C GLU A 69 9.05 20.07 8.74
N ARG A 70 9.84 19.13 9.25
CA ARG A 70 10.11 19.09 10.69
C ARG A 70 10.79 20.40 11.01
N SER A 71 10.10 21.32 11.66
CA SER A 71 10.81 22.36 12.39
C SER A 71 11.60 21.62 13.47
N ILE A 72 12.91 21.66 13.35
CA ILE A 72 13.77 21.42 14.49
C ILE A 72 13.53 22.64 15.37
N ASN A 73 12.47 22.63 16.18
CA ASN A 73 12.33 23.61 17.25
C ASN A 73 13.44 23.29 18.25
N SER A 74 14.62 23.82 17.98
CA SER A 74 15.76 23.83 18.88
C SER A 74 15.55 24.85 20.00
N ASP A 75 14.35 24.90 20.58
CA ASP A 75 14.03 25.85 21.63
C ASP A 75 13.14 25.24 22.72
N LYS A 76 13.85 24.91 23.82
CA LYS A 76 13.46 25.10 25.22
C LYS A 76 12.69 23.98 25.93
N LYS A 77 13.04 22.71 25.66
CA LYS A 77 12.91 21.63 26.67
C LYS A 77 14.18 20.77 26.84
N SER A 78 15.32 21.28 26.38
CA SER A 78 16.59 20.54 26.39
C SER A 78 17.45 20.77 27.63
N GLN A 79 17.08 21.69 28.54
CA GLN A 79 17.94 22.04 29.69
C GLN A 79 18.02 20.96 30.79
N ALA A 80 17.29 19.84 30.68
CA ALA A 80 17.35 18.76 31.67
C ALA A 80 18.10 17.50 31.21
N TYR A 81 18.46 17.38 29.92
CA TYR A 81 19.07 16.15 29.40
C TYR A 81 20.28 16.37 28.48
N LEU A 82 20.89 17.56 28.48
CA LEU A 82 22.07 17.88 27.65
C LEU A 82 23.37 18.09 28.45
N ASN A 83 23.43 17.63 29.69
CA ASN A 83 24.66 17.63 30.48
C ASN A 83 25.12 16.19 30.80
N THR A 84 25.34 15.38 29.76
CA THR A 84 26.34 14.29 29.70
C THR A 84 26.06 13.46 28.46
N VAL A 85 26.56 13.87 27.30
CA VAL A 85 27.25 12.96 26.36
C VAL A 85 28.21 13.86 25.60
N GLU A 86 29.47 13.88 26.04
CA GLU A 86 30.54 14.34 25.16
C GLU A 86 30.47 13.49 23.89
N ASN A 87 30.47 14.19 22.76
CA ASN A 87 30.35 13.62 21.43
C ASN A 87 31.62 12.81 21.10
N SER A 88 31.78 11.62 21.67
CA SER A 88 32.60 10.59 21.04
C SER A 88 31.73 9.98 19.96
N ASN A 89 32.17 10.09 18.69
CA ASN A 89 31.67 9.24 17.62
C ASN A 89 32.15 7.80 17.87
N GLU A 90 31.78 7.23 19.02
CA GLU A 90 31.93 5.81 19.28
C GLU A 90 30.89 5.12 18.42
N GLU A 91 31.35 4.50 17.33
CA GLU A 91 30.57 3.51 16.62
C GLU A 91 30.14 2.46 17.64
N PHE A 92 28.87 2.50 18.04
CA PHE A 92 28.29 1.46 18.87
C PHE A 92 28.33 0.17 18.07
N SER A 93 29.26 -0.71 18.45
CA SER A 93 29.35 -2.02 17.82
C SER A 93 28.10 -2.84 18.14
N PHE A 94 27.73 -3.72 17.22
CA PHE A 94 26.65 -4.68 17.43
C PHE A 94 26.87 -5.52 18.72
N GLN A 95 28.14 -5.86 19.00
CA GLN A 95 28.51 -6.61 20.20
C GLN A 95 28.19 -5.85 21.49
N TYR A 96 28.47 -4.55 21.53
CA TYR A 96 28.14 -3.70 22.67
C TYR A 96 26.64 -3.68 22.93
N LEU A 97 25.82 -3.57 21.89
CA LEU A 97 24.35 -3.59 22.00
C LEU A 97 23.84 -4.93 22.56
N LYS A 98 24.45 -6.05 22.14
CA LYS A 98 24.09 -7.39 22.62
C LYS A 98 24.37 -7.56 24.11
N GLU A 99 25.49 -7.03 24.58
CA GLU A 99 25.92 -7.12 25.99
C GLU A 99 25.14 -6.16 26.91
N ASN A 100 24.69 -5.03 26.39
CA ASN A 100 24.05 -3.96 27.17
C ASN A 100 22.54 -3.81 26.92
N LEU A 101 21.91 -4.82 26.32
CA LEU A 101 20.48 -4.78 25.93
C LEU A 101 19.53 -4.43 27.10
N ASN A 102 19.87 -4.88 28.31
CA ASN A 102 19.07 -4.65 29.52
C ASN A 102 19.12 -3.19 30.01
N LEU A 103 20.08 -2.40 29.54
CA LEU A 103 20.22 -0.97 29.88
C LEU A 103 19.39 -0.08 28.96
N LEU A 104 18.85 -0.63 27.87
CA LEU A 104 18.03 0.12 26.92
C LEU A 104 16.59 0.27 27.44
N GLU A 105 16.09 1.50 27.40
CA GLU A 105 14.71 1.79 27.78
C GLU A 105 13.72 1.31 26.70
N LYS A 106 12.65 0.65 27.15
CA LYS A 106 11.55 0.25 26.28
C LYS A 106 10.47 1.34 26.29
N PRO A 107 9.80 1.60 25.16
CA PRO A 107 8.72 2.59 25.12
C PRO A 107 7.56 2.27 26.07
N ASP A 108 7.18 0.99 26.17
CA ASP A 108 6.20 0.48 27.12
C ASP A 108 6.41 -1.03 27.38
N ASN A 109 5.57 -1.63 28.25
CA ASN A 109 5.66 -3.03 28.65
C ASN A 109 5.23 -4.06 27.59
N LYS A 110 4.62 -3.63 26.48
CA LYS A 110 4.26 -4.49 25.34
C LYS A 110 5.44 -4.66 24.39
N TRP A 111 6.44 -3.79 24.48
CA TRP A 111 7.67 -3.92 23.71
C TRP A 111 8.65 -4.88 24.38
N MET A 112 9.39 -5.62 23.55
CA MET A 112 10.43 -6.52 23.99
C MET A 112 11.60 -6.51 23.01
N PHE A 113 12.81 -6.56 23.53
CA PHE A 113 13.99 -6.79 22.70
C PHE A 113 14.13 -8.28 22.44
N GLY A 114 14.34 -8.65 21.18
CA GLY A 114 14.77 -9.96 20.73
C GLY A 114 16.22 -9.89 20.26
N LEU A 115 16.96 -10.96 20.51
CA LEU A 115 18.34 -11.12 20.07
C LEU A 115 18.42 -12.33 19.15
N THR A 116 18.99 -12.13 17.98
CA THR A 116 19.48 -13.21 17.11
C THR A 116 21.00 -13.12 17.03
N ASP A 117 21.65 -14.05 16.34
CA ASP A 117 23.11 -14.01 16.19
C ASP A 117 23.59 -12.85 15.32
N GLU A 118 22.73 -12.32 14.46
CA GLU A 118 23.05 -11.27 13.49
C GLU A 118 22.33 -9.93 13.75
N GLU A 119 21.26 -9.93 14.54
CA GLU A 119 20.41 -8.75 14.72
C GLU A 119 19.89 -8.57 16.16
N VAL A 120 19.59 -7.31 16.48
CA VAL A 120 18.84 -6.91 17.68
C VAL A 120 17.52 -6.35 17.19
N VAL A 121 16.41 -6.95 17.61
CA VAL A 121 15.07 -6.61 17.14
C VAL A 121 14.26 -6.04 18.29
N LEU A 122 13.52 -4.96 18.05
CA LEU A 122 12.53 -4.44 18.99
C LEU A 122 11.12 -4.86 18.51
N ALA A 123 10.53 -5.82 19.19
CA ALA A 123 9.24 -6.42 18.85
C ALA A 123 8.13 -5.96 19.79
N ILE A 124 6.88 -6.01 19.32
CA ILE A 124 5.70 -5.68 20.12
C ILE A 124 4.83 -6.92 20.30
N TRP A 125 4.47 -7.24 21.54
CA TRP A 125 3.56 -8.33 21.84
C TRP A 125 2.12 -7.91 21.54
N LYS A 126 1.48 -8.61 20.59
CA LYS A 126 0.04 -8.51 20.35
C LYS A 126 -0.63 -9.74 20.90
N VAL A 127 -1.47 -9.57 21.93
CA VAL A 127 -2.34 -10.64 22.41
C VAL A 127 -3.44 -10.83 21.37
N ASP A 128 -3.50 -12.03 20.78
CA ASP A 128 -4.58 -12.40 19.88
C ASP A 128 -5.92 -12.35 20.61
N LEU A 129 -6.73 -11.34 20.30
CA LEU A 129 -8.14 -11.32 20.64
C LEU A 129 -8.84 -12.39 19.78
N LYS A 130 -8.91 -13.62 20.29
CA LYS A 130 -9.87 -14.60 19.79
C LYS A 130 -11.27 -13.98 19.93
N LYS A 131 -11.84 -13.56 18.80
CA LYS A 131 -13.23 -13.13 18.71
C LYS A 131 -14.11 -14.30 19.16
N LYS A 132 -14.82 -14.11 20.27
CA LYS A 132 -15.90 -14.97 20.73
C LYS A 132 -17.17 -14.65 19.97
#